data_AF-A0AAW2JM54-F1
#
_entry.id   AF-A0AAW2JM54-F1
#
_cell.length_a   1.000
_cell.length_b   1.000
_cell.length_c   1.000
_cell.angle_alpha   90.00
_cell.angle_beta   90.00
_cell.angle_gamma   90.00
#
_symmetry.space_group_name_H-M   'P 1'
#
loop_
_entity.id
_entity.type
_entity.pdbx_description
1 polymer ?
#
loop_
_entity_poly.entity_id
_entity_poly.type
_entity_poly.pdbx_seq_one_letter_code
_entity_poly.pdbx_strand_id
1 'polypeptide(L)'
;METSMLRQRAKVNWLKYGDQCSSTFFRKINARRASQRVYQITNMAGETLTDANQVAAEFIMFFQTLLGGERRAQIRTAFFDISEDSAPGPDGYTSGFFKAAWPEIGADLCAAVAEFFLKQLNASQISESPSVFGVSPIACCNVVYKAIAKILVGRMQQVLHLLVDFSQNAFVPGRSIADNILLAQELLTGYNQLKLPKRCTIKVDIQKAYDSVQWDFMLECLKLFRFPSKFITWIAQCLTTVSFSISLNGSVHGFFFAGARGLRQGDPMSLTYLY
;
A
#
# COMPACT_ATOMS: atom_id res chain seq x y z
N MET A 1 -21.66 -17.18 17.96
CA MET A 1 -22.32 -16.52 19.11
C MET A 1 -21.31 -15.90 20.08
N GLU A 2 -20.18 -16.57 20.37
CA GLU A 2 -19.18 -16.07 21.31
C GLU A 2 -18.46 -14.80 20.83
N THR A 3 -18.14 -14.73 19.53
CA THR A 3 -17.51 -13.57 18.88
C THR A 3 -18.42 -12.34 18.80
N SER A 4 -19.74 -12.54 18.66
CA SER A 4 -20.71 -11.45 18.71
C SER A 4 -20.89 -10.91 20.13
N MET A 5 -20.89 -11.79 21.14
CA MET A 5 -20.90 -11.38 22.55
C MET A 5 -19.63 -10.63 22.96
N LEU A 6 -18.46 -11.05 22.48
CA LEU A 6 -17.19 -10.35 22.73
C LEU A 6 -17.17 -8.96 22.08
N ARG A 7 -17.71 -8.82 20.85
CA ARG A 7 -17.90 -7.51 20.21
C ARG A 7 -18.86 -6.60 20.97
N GLN A 8 -19.93 -7.17 21.53
CA GLN A 8 -20.91 -6.42 22.33
C GLN A 8 -20.30 -5.99 23.68
N ARG A 9 -19.58 -6.88 24.36
CA ARG A 9 -18.83 -6.58 25.60
C ARG A 9 -17.74 -5.53 25.38
N ALA A 10 -17.04 -5.58 24.24
CA ALA A 10 -16.05 -4.56 23.87
C ALA A 10 -16.69 -3.16 23.70
N LYS A 11 -17.86 -3.08 23.03
CA LYS A 11 -18.65 -1.85 22.92
C LYS A 11 -19.15 -1.34 24.28
N VAL A 12 -19.65 -2.22 25.14
CA VAL A 12 -20.18 -1.86 26.48
C VAL A 12 -19.07 -1.40 27.41
N ASN A 13 -17.91 -2.05 27.39
CA ASN A 13 -16.75 -1.59 28.14
C ASN A 13 -16.24 -0.25 27.61
N TRP A 14 -16.24 -0.03 26.30
CA TRP A 14 -15.85 1.25 25.70
C TRP A 14 -16.79 2.39 26.11
N LEU A 15 -18.11 2.16 26.08
CA LEU A 15 -19.12 3.12 26.54
C LEU A 15 -18.94 3.49 28.03
N LYS A 16 -18.48 2.56 28.87
CA LYS A 16 -18.31 2.78 30.30
C LYS A 16 -16.98 3.49 30.66
N TYR A 17 -15.92 3.29 29.88
CA TYR A 17 -14.57 3.78 30.20
C TYR A 17 -14.03 4.88 29.26
N GLY A 18 -14.62 5.05 28.08
CA GLY A 18 -14.23 6.06 27.08
C GLY A 18 -14.61 7.49 27.49
N ASP A 19 -15.63 7.65 28.32
CA ASP A 19 -16.18 8.95 28.74
C ASP A 19 -15.27 9.72 29.73
N GLN A 20 -14.20 9.10 30.25
CA GLN A 20 -13.40 9.67 31.35
C GLN A 20 -11.96 10.07 30.99
N CYS A 21 -11.54 10.05 29.72
CA CYS A 21 -10.13 10.32 29.36
C CYS A 21 -9.16 9.54 30.29
N SER A 22 -9.48 8.26 30.47
CA SER A 22 -9.06 7.51 31.66
C SER A 22 -7.61 7.03 31.55
N SER A 23 -6.91 6.92 32.69
CA SER A 23 -5.51 6.43 32.76
C SER A 23 -5.26 5.10 32.03
N THR A 24 -6.31 4.32 31.74
CA THR A 24 -6.30 3.10 30.93
C THR A 24 -6.01 3.37 29.44
N PHE A 25 -6.44 4.50 28.88
CA PHE A 25 -6.12 4.96 27.53
C PHE A 25 -4.63 5.28 27.41
N PHE A 26 -4.12 6.14 28.29
CA PHE A 26 -2.69 6.47 28.34
C PHE A 26 -1.83 5.24 28.67
N ARG A 27 -2.31 4.32 29.51
CA ARG A 27 -1.63 3.05 29.80
C ARG A 27 -1.62 2.11 28.61
N LYS A 28 -2.68 2.05 27.79
CA LYS A 28 -2.66 1.30 26.52
C LYS A 28 -1.72 1.92 25.50
N ILE A 29 -1.69 3.25 25.37
CA ILE A 29 -0.74 3.95 24.49
C ILE A 29 0.70 3.75 24.96
N ASN A 30 0.98 3.88 26.26
CA ASN A 30 2.31 3.71 26.83
C ASN A 30 2.77 2.24 26.80
N ALA A 31 1.88 1.27 27.07
CA ALA A 31 2.20 -0.14 26.90
C ALA A 31 2.48 -0.49 25.43
N ARG A 32 1.73 0.11 24.48
CA ARG A 32 1.96 -0.05 23.03
C ARG A 32 3.29 0.57 22.58
N ARG A 33 3.65 1.75 23.08
CA ARG A 33 4.96 2.39 22.83
C ARG A 33 6.12 1.59 23.46
N ALA A 34 5.92 1.02 24.65
CA ALA A 34 6.91 0.17 25.31
C ALA A 34 7.14 -1.15 24.55
N SER A 35 6.10 -1.76 23.97
CA SER A 35 6.22 -2.97 23.14
C SER A 35 6.91 -2.76 21.79
N GLN A 36 7.13 -1.51 21.36
CA GLN A 36 7.82 -1.18 20.11
C GLN A 36 9.34 -0.96 20.28
N ARG A 37 9.84 -1.09 21.51
CA ARG A 37 11.27 -0.91 21.78
C ARG A 37 11.96 -2.26 21.62
N VAL A 38 12.63 -2.44 20.49
CA VAL A 38 13.36 -3.67 20.17
C VAL A 38 14.70 -3.66 20.92
N TYR A 39 14.84 -4.52 21.92
CA TYR A 39 16.07 -4.66 22.73
C TYR A 39 16.94 -5.85 22.30
N GLN A 40 16.34 -6.82 21.61
CA GLN A 40 16.99 -8.02 21.11
C GLN A 40 16.20 -8.56 19.91
N ILE A 41 16.88 -9.15 18.94
CA ILE A 41 16.25 -9.87 17.82
C ILE A 41 16.85 -11.26 17.70
N THR A 42 16.05 -12.22 17.27
CA THR A 42 16.54 -13.54 16.90
C THR A 42 16.66 -13.60 15.38
N ASN A 43 17.85 -13.89 14.86
CA ASN A 43 18.10 -13.99 13.43
C ASN A 43 17.49 -15.28 12.84
N MET A 44 17.53 -15.41 11.51
CA MET A 44 17.00 -16.59 10.80
C MET A 44 17.77 -17.90 11.11
N ALA A 45 18.97 -17.80 11.68
CA ALA A 45 19.79 -18.92 12.14
C ALA A 45 19.51 -19.33 13.59
N GLY A 46 18.61 -18.62 14.28
CA GLY A 46 18.24 -18.90 15.67
C GLY A 46 19.11 -18.22 16.73
N GLU A 47 20.01 -17.33 16.34
CA GLU A 47 20.90 -16.61 17.25
C GLU A 47 20.28 -15.30 17.73
N THR A 48 20.42 -14.99 19.02
CA THR A 48 19.89 -13.76 19.63
C THR A 48 20.94 -12.65 19.59
N LEU A 49 20.67 -11.60 18.82
CA LEU A 49 21.49 -10.41 18.70
C LEU A 49 21.03 -9.36 19.72
N THR A 50 21.99 -8.85 20.49
CA THR A 50 21.78 -7.82 21.54
C THR A 50 22.55 -6.53 21.26
N ASP A 51 23.58 -6.58 20.41
CA ASP A 51 24.33 -5.41 19.99
C ASP A 51 23.55 -4.57 18.97
N ALA A 52 23.47 -3.25 19.19
CA ALA A 52 22.65 -2.35 18.37
C ALA A 52 23.07 -2.31 16.90
N ASN A 53 24.36 -2.46 16.60
CA ASN A 53 24.86 -2.45 15.22
C ASN A 53 24.56 -3.78 14.52
N GLN A 54 24.71 -4.90 15.23
CA GLN A 54 24.35 -6.23 14.72
C GLN A 54 22.85 -6.36 14.48
N VAL A 55 22.04 -5.85 15.41
CA VAL A 55 20.58 -5.77 15.29
C VAL A 55 20.21 -4.97 14.03
N ALA A 56 20.80 -3.80 13.84
CA ALA A 56 20.55 -2.97 12.65
C ALA A 56 20.99 -3.66 11.35
N ALA A 57 22.15 -4.31 11.32
CA ALA A 57 22.64 -5.03 10.14
C ALA A 57 21.73 -6.21 9.75
N GLU A 58 21.28 -6.99 10.72
CA GLU A 58 20.36 -8.11 10.49
C GLU A 58 18.99 -7.61 10.03
N PHE A 59 18.47 -6.51 10.59
CA PHE A 59 17.27 -5.86 10.06
C PHE A 59 17.45 -5.44 8.60
N ILE A 60 18.59 -4.85 8.25
CA ILE A 60 18.90 -4.47 6.87
C ILE A 60 18.94 -5.71 5.96
N MET A 61 19.61 -6.79 6.36
CA MET A 61 19.66 -8.02 5.57
C MET A 61 18.29 -8.69 5.42
N PHE A 62 17.50 -8.71 6.49
CA PHE A 62 16.12 -9.20 6.47
C PHE A 62 15.29 -8.42 5.46
N PHE A 63 15.31 -7.07 5.50
CA PHE A 63 14.57 -6.25 4.56
C PHE A 63 15.11 -6.32 3.13
N GLN A 64 16.43 -6.46 2.94
CA GLN A 64 17.02 -6.70 1.61
C GLN A 64 16.53 -8.02 1.00
N THR A 65 16.47 -9.09 1.79
CA THR A 65 15.98 -10.39 1.34
C THR A 65 14.47 -10.35 1.11
N LEU A 66 13.74 -9.75 2.03
CA LEU A 66 12.28 -9.67 1.98
C LEU A 66 11.79 -8.85 0.79
N LEU A 67 12.40 -7.69 0.57
CA LEU A 67 12.01 -6.75 -0.47
C LEU A 67 12.68 -7.08 -1.80
N GLY A 68 13.84 -7.76 -1.81
CA GLY A 68 14.65 -8.03 -3.02
C GLY A 68 14.60 -9.46 -3.59
N GLY A 69 14.06 -10.46 -2.88
CA GLY A 69 14.13 -11.87 -3.30
C GLY A 69 13.13 -12.27 -4.40
N GLU A 70 13.49 -13.19 -5.29
CA GLU A 70 12.64 -13.66 -6.41
C GLU A 70 12.01 -15.02 -6.08
N ARG A 71 10.89 -15.05 -5.35
CA ARG A 71 10.20 -16.30 -5.03
C ARG A 71 9.14 -16.60 -6.10
N ARG A 72 9.38 -17.61 -6.95
CA ARG A 72 8.42 -18.11 -7.97
C ARG A 72 7.01 -18.36 -7.41
N ALA A 73 6.92 -18.83 -6.17
CA ALA A 73 5.66 -19.03 -5.47
C ALA A 73 4.85 -17.73 -5.29
N GLN A 74 5.51 -16.60 -5.01
CA GLN A 74 4.85 -15.29 -4.91
C GLN A 74 4.31 -14.82 -6.26
N ILE A 75 5.00 -15.14 -7.35
CA ILE A 75 4.57 -14.75 -8.70
C ILE A 75 3.24 -15.42 -9.02
N ARG A 76 3.16 -16.75 -8.85
CA ARG A 76 1.92 -17.49 -9.07
C ARG A 76 0.76 -16.95 -8.22
N THR A 77 0.98 -16.78 -6.92
CA THR A 77 -0.07 -16.25 -6.03
C THR A 77 -0.53 -14.86 -6.49
N ALA A 78 0.38 -13.98 -6.89
CA ALA A 78 0.03 -12.65 -7.38
C ALA A 78 -0.86 -12.68 -8.63
N PHE A 79 -0.62 -13.59 -9.58
CA PHE A 79 -1.50 -13.77 -10.75
C PHE A 79 -2.87 -14.34 -10.38
N PHE A 80 -2.90 -15.34 -9.50
CA PHE A 80 -4.14 -16.03 -9.12
C PHE A 80 -5.06 -15.16 -8.26
N ASP A 81 -4.48 -14.24 -7.48
CA ASP A 81 -5.24 -13.29 -6.66
C ASP A 81 -5.83 -12.10 -7.45
N ILE A 82 -5.59 -11.99 -8.76
CA ILE A 82 -6.24 -10.97 -9.60
C ILE A 82 -7.62 -11.49 -10.01
N SER A 83 -8.67 -10.67 -9.83
CA SER A 83 -10.03 -11.04 -10.24
C SER A 83 -10.11 -11.26 -11.74
N GLU A 84 -10.87 -12.28 -12.18
CA GLU A 84 -11.11 -12.60 -13.58
C GLU A 84 -11.92 -11.52 -14.30
N ASP A 85 -12.77 -10.82 -13.56
CA ASP A 85 -13.58 -9.71 -14.04
C ASP A 85 -12.80 -8.38 -14.15
N SER A 86 -11.49 -8.40 -13.90
CA SER A 86 -10.66 -7.20 -14.02
C SER A 86 -10.51 -6.81 -15.48
N ALA A 87 -10.73 -5.53 -15.81
CA ALA A 87 -10.56 -5.01 -17.16
C ALA A 87 -9.13 -5.30 -17.70
N PRO A 88 -9.00 -5.78 -18.96
CA PRO A 88 -7.70 -6.03 -19.58
C PRO A 88 -6.94 -4.73 -19.84
N GLY A 89 -5.63 -4.82 -20.04
CA GLY A 89 -4.82 -3.69 -20.49
C GLY A 89 -4.85 -3.54 -22.03
N PRO A 90 -3.98 -2.71 -22.60
CA PRO A 90 -3.83 -2.57 -24.06
C PRO A 90 -3.59 -3.88 -24.82
N ASP A 91 -3.09 -4.92 -24.13
CA ASP A 91 -2.84 -6.25 -24.70
C ASP A 91 -4.11 -7.10 -24.91
N GLY A 92 -5.24 -6.68 -24.33
CA GLY A 92 -6.52 -7.38 -24.44
C GLY A 92 -6.63 -8.65 -23.60
N TYR A 93 -5.61 -9.06 -22.85
CA TYR A 93 -5.63 -10.29 -22.07
C TYR A 93 -6.16 -10.08 -20.66
N THR A 94 -7.12 -10.90 -20.24
CA THR A 94 -7.68 -10.91 -18.88
C THR A 94 -6.90 -11.85 -17.96
N SER A 95 -7.09 -11.74 -16.65
CA SER A 95 -6.43 -12.66 -15.71
C SER A 95 -6.91 -14.10 -15.87
N GLY A 96 -8.14 -14.33 -16.35
CA GLY A 96 -8.67 -15.65 -16.67
C GLY A 96 -7.84 -16.38 -17.74
N PHE A 97 -7.40 -15.67 -18.78
CA PHE A 97 -6.49 -16.22 -19.80
C PHE A 97 -5.20 -16.74 -19.17
N PHE A 98 -4.54 -15.92 -18.36
CA PHE A 98 -3.27 -16.28 -17.72
C PHE A 98 -3.40 -17.43 -16.71
N LYS A 99 -4.53 -17.52 -15.99
CA LYS A 99 -4.80 -18.63 -15.07
C LYS A 99 -5.04 -19.95 -15.82
N ALA A 100 -5.80 -19.90 -16.91
CA ALA A 100 -6.08 -21.07 -17.74
C ALA A 100 -4.81 -21.58 -18.45
N ALA A 101 -4.01 -20.67 -19.03
CA ALA A 101 -2.79 -20.99 -19.75
C ALA A 101 -1.58 -21.26 -18.83
N TRP A 102 -1.72 -21.12 -17.51
CA TRP A 102 -0.61 -21.26 -16.55
C TRP A 102 0.25 -22.52 -16.70
N PRO A 103 -0.29 -23.72 -17.01
CA PRO A 103 0.52 -24.92 -17.22
C PRO A 103 1.51 -24.79 -18.38
N GLU A 104 1.16 -23.99 -19.40
CA GLU A 104 1.96 -23.83 -20.63
C GLU A 104 2.89 -22.62 -20.52
N ILE A 105 2.36 -21.45 -20.15
CA ILE A 105 3.12 -20.19 -20.17
C ILE A 105 3.64 -19.75 -18.79
N GLY A 106 3.27 -20.46 -17.70
CA GLY A 106 3.58 -20.01 -16.34
C GLY A 106 5.08 -19.96 -16.02
N ALA A 107 5.87 -20.87 -16.60
CA ALA A 107 7.33 -20.86 -16.45
C ALA A 107 7.96 -19.64 -17.12
N ASP A 108 7.56 -19.36 -18.36
CA ASP A 108 8.01 -18.21 -19.13
C ASP A 108 7.55 -16.90 -18.51
N LEU A 109 6.32 -16.84 -17.96
CA LEU A 109 5.86 -15.68 -17.20
C LEU A 109 6.66 -15.47 -15.93
N CYS A 110 7.04 -16.53 -15.21
CA CYS A 110 7.89 -16.38 -14.03
C CYS A 110 9.29 -15.89 -14.40
N ALA A 111 9.85 -16.39 -15.50
CA ALA A 111 11.13 -15.92 -16.04
C ALA A 111 11.02 -14.47 -16.50
N ALA A 112 9.99 -14.13 -17.26
CA ALA A 112 9.70 -12.79 -17.74
C ALA A 112 9.40 -11.82 -16.59
N VAL A 113 8.77 -12.24 -15.49
CA VAL A 113 8.56 -11.42 -14.28
C VAL A 113 9.87 -11.21 -13.52
N ALA A 114 10.73 -12.22 -13.46
CA ALA A 114 12.08 -12.08 -12.91
C ALA A 114 12.95 -11.15 -13.78
N GLU A 115 12.72 -11.17 -15.09
CA GLU A 115 13.41 -10.35 -16.10
C GLU A 115 12.74 -8.99 -16.35
N PHE A 116 11.48 -8.79 -15.90
CA PHE A 116 10.55 -7.67 -16.19
C PHE A 116 11.09 -6.28 -15.91
N PHE A 117 12.26 -6.18 -15.30
CA PHE A 117 12.98 -4.92 -15.13
C PHE A 117 13.43 -4.25 -16.45
N LEU A 118 12.86 -4.65 -17.60
CA LEU A 118 13.06 -4.08 -18.93
C LEU A 118 11.74 -3.57 -19.56
N LYS A 119 11.44 -2.29 -19.32
CA LYS A 119 10.68 -1.26 -20.10
C LYS A 119 9.36 -1.55 -20.84
N GLN A 120 9.08 -2.72 -21.41
CA GLN A 120 8.00 -2.88 -22.41
C GLN A 120 6.62 -3.22 -21.85
N LEU A 121 6.52 -3.59 -20.57
CA LEU A 121 5.28 -4.14 -20.01
C LEU A 121 4.46 -3.13 -19.18
N ASN A 122 4.92 -1.88 -19.09
CA ASN A 122 4.27 -0.78 -18.35
C ASN A 122 3.28 0.03 -19.20
N ALA A 123 2.80 -0.53 -20.32
CA ALA A 123 1.73 0.08 -21.11
C ALA A 123 0.40 0.06 -20.35
N SER A 124 -0.38 1.13 -20.44
CA SER A 124 -1.67 1.26 -19.78
C SER A 124 -2.66 1.97 -20.71
N GLN A 125 -3.91 1.52 -20.70
CA GLN A 125 -4.99 2.15 -21.46
C GLN A 125 -5.79 3.05 -20.52
N ILE A 126 -5.99 4.30 -20.88
CA ILE A 126 -6.88 5.20 -20.16
C ILE A 126 -8.30 4.98 -20.67
N SER A 127 -9.20 4.63 -19.75
CA SER A 127 -10.64 4.51 -20.00
C SER A 127 -11.41 5.48 -19.11
N GLU A 128 -12.49 6.03 -19.62
CA GLU A 128 -13.38 6.91 -18.88
C GLU A 128 -14.36 6.11 -18.03
N SER A 129 -14.42 6.41 -16.73
CA SER A 129 -15.42 5.83 -15.83
C SER A 129 -16.30 6.91 -15.22
N PRO A 130 -17.64 6.72 -15.19
CA PRO A 130 -18.53 7.66 -14.53
C PRO A 130 -18.32 7.61 -13.02
N SER A 131 -18.00 8.77 -12.43
CA SER A 131 -17.90 8.97 -10.98
C SER A 131 -18.94 9.99 -10.51
N VAL A 132 -19.21 10.02 -9.20
CA VAL A 132 -20.19 10.93 -8.57
C VAL A 132 -19.88 12.42 -8.85
N PHE A 133 -18.63 12.75 -9.15
CA PHE A 133 -18.17 14.12 -9.41
C PHE A 133 -17.79 14.39 -10.88
N GLY A 134 -18.16 13.50 -11.82
CA GLY A 134 -17.85 13.62 -13.25
C GLY A 134 -17.10 12.40 -13.81
N VAL A 135 -16.52 12.53 -14.99
CA VAL A 135 -15.73 11.45 -15.61
C VAL A 135 -14.34 11.41 -14.96
N SER A 136 -13.97 10.26 -14.39
CA SER A 136 -12.62 10.02 -13.86
C SER A 136 -11.86 9.08 -14.80
N PRO A 137 -10.66 9.45 -15.27
CA PRO A 137 -9.83 8.56 -16.08
C PRO A 137 -9.28 7.42 -15.21
N ILE A 138 -9.47 6.18 -15.65
CA ILE A 138 -8.91 4.96 -15.02
C ILE A 138 -7.83 4.38 -15.92
N ALA A 139 -6.67 4.06 -15.35
CA ALA A 139 -5.59 3.39 -16.06
C ALA A 139 -5.75 1.86 -15.99
N CYS A 140 -6.18 1.26 -17.08
CA CYS A 140 -6.23 -0.19 -17.27
C CYS A 140 -4.82 -0.71 -17.61
N CYS A 141 -4.15 -1.29 -16.62
CA CYS A 141 -2.82 -1.88 -16.78
C CYS A 141 -2.90 -3.33 -17.26
N ASN A 142 -1.88 -3.80 -17.99
CA ASN A 142 -1.71 -5.21 -18.34
C ASN A 142 -1.69 -6.10 -17.10
N VAL A 143 -2.20 -7.33 -17.20
CA VAL A 143 -2.29 -8.26 -16.06
C VAL A 143 -0.91 -8.61 -15.50
N VAL A 144 0.08 -8.78 -16.36
CA VAL A 144 1.48 -9.04 -15.95
C VAL A 144 2.01 -7.88 -15.09
N TYR A 145 1.74 -6.64 -15.48
CA TYR A 145 2.09 -5.47 -14.67
C TYR A 145 1.35 -5.48 -13.32
N LYS A 146 0.03 -5.74 -13.33
CA LYS A 146 -0.78 -5.82 -12.09
C LYS A 146 -0.23 -6.86 -11.11
N ALA A 147 0.25 -8.00 -11.61
CA ALA A 147 0.87 -9.02 -10.78
C ALA A 147 2.17 -8.49 -10.12
N ILE A 148 2.99 -7.76 -10.87
CA ILE A 148 4.25 -7.19 -10.35
C ILE A 148 4.00 -6.08 -9.34
N ALA A 149 3.09 -5.17 -9.67
CA ALA A 149 2.60 -4.16 -8.74
C ALA A 149 2.14 -4.82 -7.43
N LYS A 150 1.36 -5.91 -7.51
CA LYS A 150 0.90 -6.64 -6.33
C LYS A 150 2.03 -7.27 -5.52
N ILE A 151 3.07 -7.81 -6.17
CA ILE A 151 4.27 -8.34 -5.48
C ILE A 151 4.99 -7.22 -4.73
N LEU A 152 5.19 -6.06 -5.36
CA LEU A 152 5.87 -4.91 -4.76
C LEU A 152 5.06 -4.33 -3.59
N VAL A 153 3.74 -4.19 -3.75
CA VAL A 153 2.82 -3.78 -2.67
C VAL A 153 2.88 -4.77 -1.51
N GLY A 154 2.78 -6.07 -1.76
CA GLY A 154 2.82 -7.10 -0.71
C GLY A 154 4.13 -7.12 0.06
N ARG A 155 5.24 -6.71 -0.56
CA ARG A 155 6.53 -6.50 0.09
C ARG A 155 6.53 -5.24 0.95
N MET A 156 6.02 -4.13 0.43
CA MET A 156 5.95 -2.85 1.14
C MET A 156 4.99 -2.91 2.33
N GLN A 157 3.85 -3.60 2.20
CA GLN A 157 2.86 -3.76 3.27
C GLN A 157 3.44 -4.44 4.52
N GLN A 158 4.45 -5.30 4.37
CA GLN A 158 5.12 -5.94 5.51
C GLN A 158 5.91 -4.96 6.36
N VAL A 159 6.32 -3.82 5.80
CA VAL A 159 7.12 -2.81 6.51
C VAL A 159 6.35 -1.53 6.78
N LEU A 160 5.20 -1.34 6.12
CA LEU A 160 4.41 -0.11 6.19
C LEU A 160 4.06 0.30 7.63
N HIS A 161 3.71 -0.67 8.48
CA HIS A 161 3.38 -0.44 9.89
C HIS A 161 4.54 0.14 10.73
N LEU A 162 5.78 0.04 10.26
CA LEU A 162 6.97 0.62 10.89
C LEU A 162 7.26 2.05 10.41
N LEU A 163 6.78 2.38 9.21
CA LEU A 163 7.05 3.66 8.54
C LEU A 163 5.97 4.71 8.85
N VAL A 164 4.73 4.25 9.07
CA VAL A 164 3.57 5.14 9.19
C VAL A 164 3.04 5.19 10.63
N ASP A 165 2.70 6.39 11.07
CA ASP A 165 2.17 6.61 12.42
C ASP A 165 0.87 5.83 12.64
N PHE A 166 0.56 5.49 13.88
CA PHE A 166 -0.66 4.75 14.23
C PHE A 166 -1.96 5.48 13.90
N SER A 167 -1.94 6.80 13.77
CA SER A 167 -3.10 7.59 13.30
C SER A 167 -3.39 7.39 11.80
N GLN A 168 -2.46 6.78 11.06
CA GLN A 168 -2.62 6.47 9.65
C GLN A 168 -3.24 5.08 9.48
N ASN A 169 -4.57 5.04 9.36
CA ASN A 169 -5.33 3.80 9.33
C ASN A 169 -5.74 3.33 7.92
N ALA A 170 -5.62 4.19 6.90
CA ALA A 170 -5.95 3.81 5.54
C ALA A 170 -4.87 2.89 4.95
N PHE A 171 -5.30 1.82 4.26
CA PHE A 171 -4.44 0.91 3.48
C PHE A 171 -3.31 0.17 4.24
N VAL A 172 -3.31 0.22 5.58
CA VAL A 172 -2.42 -0.58 6.43
C VAL A 172 -3.15 -1.84 6.90
N PRO A 173 -2.64 -3.06 6.60
CA PRO A 173 -3.26 -4.30 7.05
C PRO A 173 -3.45 -4.33 8.57
N GLY A 174 -4.65 -4.73 9.01
CA GLY A 174 -4.99 -4.82 10.44
C GLY A 174 -5.40 -3.51 11.11
N ARG A 175 -5.42 -2.38 10.38
CA ARG A 175 -5.95 -1.10 10.87
C ARG A 175 -7.35 -0.84 10.30
N SER A 176 -8.21 -0.20 11.09
CA SER A 176 -9.59 0.11 10.68
C SER A 176 -9.82 1.60 10.60
N ILE A 177 -10.52 2.05 9.55
CA ILE A 177 -10.95 3.45 9.45
C ILE A 177 -11.88 3.87 10.60
N ALA A 178 -12.56 2.90 11.24
CA ALA A 178 -13.38 3.17 12.41
C ALA A 178 -12.55 3.75 13.58
N ASP A 179 -11.27 3.39 13.68
CA ASP A 179 -10.39 3.91 14.73
C ASP A 179 -10.12 5.43 14.52
N ASN A 180 -10.04 5.89 13.27
CA ASN A 180 -9.93 7.32 12.95
C ASN A 180 -11.20 8.09 13.28
N ILE A 181 -12.37 7.48 13.10
CA ILE A 181 -13.65 8.09 13.48
C ILE A 181 -13.70 8.28 15.00
N LEU A 182 -13.31 7.26 15.75
CA LEU A 182 -13.25 7.35 17.22
C LEU A 182 -12.24 8.40 17.68
N LEU A 183 -11.04 8.42 17.09
CA LEU A 183 -10.03 9.43 17.39
C LEU A 183 -10.53 10.86 17.12
N ALA A 184 -11.20 11.07 15.99
CA ALA A 184 -11.78 12.38 15.66
C ALA A 184 -12.89 12.79 16.65
N GLN A 185 -13.74 11.86 17.06
CA GLN A 185 -14.77 12.11 18.08
C GLN A 185 -14.15 12.49 19.43
N GLU A 186 -13.11 11.79 19.86
CA GLU A 186 -12.37 12.12 21.09
C GLU A 186 -11.72 13.51 21.01
N LEU A 187 -11.03 13.84 19.91
CA LEU A 187 -10.42 15.15 19.70
C LEU A 187 -11.44 16.31 19.73
N LEU A 188 -12.66 16.06 19.23
CA LEU A 188 -13.76 17.02 19.23
C LEU A 188 -14.59 17.00 20.52
N THR A 189 -14.25 16.15 21.50
CA THR A 189 -14.99 16.07 22.75
C THR A 189 -14.81 17.36 23.57
N GLY A 190 -15.92 17.96 23.98
CA GLY A 190 -15.91 19.23 24.72
C GLY A 190 -15.57 20.45 23.87
N TYR A 191 -15.52 20.33 22.53
CA TYR A 191 -15.14 21.43 21.64
C TYR A 191 -16.03 22.69 21.81
N ASN A 192 -17.32 22.50 22.13
CA ASN A 192 -18.28 23.58 22.33
C ASN A 192 -18.41 24.04 23.80
N GLN A 193 -17.61 23.51 24.73
CA GLN A 193 -17.73 23.86 26.14
C GLN A 193 -17.00 25.18 26.44
N LEU A 194 -17.74 26.18 26.91
CA LEU A 194 -17.23 27.52 27.23
C LEU A 194 -16.19 27.56 28.35
N LYS A 195 -16.14 26.51 29.19
CA LYS A 195 -15.18 26.40 30.31
C LYS A 195 -13.82 25.82 29.89
N LEU A 196 -13.71 25.30 28.67
CA LEU A 196 -12.47 24.74 28.14
C LEU A 196 -11.73 25.78 27.28
N PRO A 197 -10.41 25.64 27.11
CA PRO A 197 -9.65 26.50 26.20
C PRO A 197 -10.25 26.49 24.79
N LYS A 198 -10.22 27.63 24.10
CA LYS A 198 -10.66 27.72 22.70
C LYS A 198 -9.85 26.75 21.83
N ARG A 199 -10.54 25.99 20.99
CA ARG A 199 -9.95 25.00 20.07
C ARG A 199 -10.31 25.37 18.63
N CYS A 200 -9.44 24.98 17.71
CA CYS A 200 -9.66 25.07 16.27
C CYS A 200 -9.42 23.69 15.65
N THR A 201 -10.28 23.29 14.71
CA THR A 201 -10.09 22.08 13.90
C THR A 201 -9.80 22.50 12.47
N ILE A 202 -8.70 21.99 11.91
CA ILE A 202 -8.30 22.25 10.53
C ILE A 202 -8.52 20.96 9.74
N LYS A 203 -9.33 21.04 8.69
CA LYS A 203 -9.50 19.98 7.70
C LYS A 203 -8.78 20.40 6.42
N VAL A 204 -7.73 19.67 6.07
CA VAL A 204 -7.00 19.86 4.81
C VAL A 204 -7.38 18.73 3.87
N ASP A 205 -7.74 19.07 2.63
CA ASP A 205 -8.04 18.12 1.56
C ASP A 205 -7.13 18.41 0.36
N ILE A 206 -6.50 17.39 -0.20
CA ILE A 206 -5.57 17.53 -1.31
C ILE A 206 -6.32 17.21 -2.60
N GLN A 207 -6.55 18.24 -3.41
CA GLN A 207 -7.18 18.07 -4.72
C GLN A 207 -6.29 17.21 -5.62
N LYS A 208 -6.87 16.17 -6.23
CA LYS A 208 -6.19 15.28 -7.18
C LYS A 208 -4.85 14.76 -6.62
N ALA A 209 -4.90 14.17 -5.42
CA ALA A 209 -3.73 13.65 -4.73
C ALA A 209 -2.90 12.70 -5.61
N TYR A 210 -3.54 11.84 -6.41
CA TYR A 210 -2.85 10.96 -7.36
C TYR A 210 -2.06 11.74 -8.42
N ASP A 211 -2.58 12.84 -8.96
CA ASP A 211 -1.95 13.59 -10.07
C ASP A 211 -0.80 14.51 -9.61
N SER A 212 -0.73 14.81 -8.31
CA SER A 212 0.16 15.82 -7.74
C SER A 212 1.47 15.27 -7.16
N VAL A 213 1.59 13.95 -7.01
CA VAL A 213 2.78 13.31 -6.42
C VAL A 213 4.00 13.49 -7.33
N GLN A 214 5.07 14.08 -6.80
CA GLN A 214 6.36 14.16 -7.49
C GLN A 214 7.15 12.86 -7.30
N TRP A 215 7.64 12.28 -8.40
CA TRP A 215 8.37 11.01 -8.37
C TRP A 215 9.71 11.12 -7.65
N ASP A 216 10.45 12.20 -7.88
CA ASP A 216 11.75 12.41 -7.22
C ASP A 216 11.60 12.44 -5.71
N PHE A 217 10.58 13.16 -5.20
CA PHE A 217 10.26 13.17 -3.77
C PHE A 217 9.97 11.76 -3.23
N MET A 218 9.15 10.97 -3.94
CA MET A 218 8.85 9.59 -3.54
C MET A 218 10.10 8.71 -3.49
N LEU A 219 10.95 8.79 -4.52
CA LEU A 219 12.17 8.00 -4.61
C LEU A 219 13.18 8.42 -3.54
N GLU A 220 13.30 9.71 -3.24
CA GLU A 220 14.12 10.22 -2.13
C GLU A 220 13.59 9.75 -0.77
N CYS A 221 12.27 9.74 -0.56
CA CYS A 221 11.68 9.17 0.66
C CYS A 221 12.04 7.69 0.84
N LEU A 222 11.96 6.88 -0.22
CA LEU A 222 12.36 5.46 -0.15
C LEU A 222 13.86 5.30 0.17
N LYS A 223 14.73 6.16 -0.38
CA LYS A 223 16.16 6.18 -0.03
C LYS A 223 16.36 6.55 1.44
N LEU A 224 15.64 7.54 1.95
CA LEU A 224 15.71 7.99 3.33
C LEU A 224 15.31 6.87 4.31
N PHE A 225 14.24 6.13 3.97
CA PHE A 225 13.81 4.94 4.71
C PHE A 225 14.71 3.70 4.51
N ARG A 226 15.83 3.86 3.79
CA ARG A 226 16.84 2.80 3.58
C ARG A 226 16.29 1.57 2.85
N PHE A 227 15.33 1.75 1.95
CA PHE A 227 14.90 0.65 1.08
C PHE A 227 16.06 0.15 0.21
N PRO A 228 16.11 -1.15 -0.10
CA PRO A 228 17.15 -1.70 -0.97
C PRO A 228 17.16 -1.00 -2.34
N SER A 229 18.35 -0.69 -2.86
CA SER A 229 18.51 -0.01 -4.15
C SER A 229 17.76 -0.74 -5.28
N LYS A 230 17.85 -2.08 -5.31
CA LYS A 230 17.11 -2.92 -6.26
C LYS A 230 15.60 -2.63 -6.22
N PHE A 231 15.01 -2.57 -5.02
CA PHE A 231 13.59 -2.27 -4.83
C PHE A 231 13.22 -0.86 -5.30
N ILE A 232 14.04 0.14 -4.95
CA ILE A 232 13.84 1.52 -5.40
C ILE A 232 13.90 1.62 -6.92
N THR A 233 14.85 0.93 -7.57
CA THR A 233 14.94 0.86 -9.04
C THR A 233 13.67 0.26 -9.64
N TRP A 234 13.10 -0.77 -9.03
CA TRP A 234 11.86 -1.39 -9.50
C TRP A 234 10.67 -0.43 -9.42
N ILE A 235 10.55 0.31 -8.32
CA ILE A 235 9.54 1.37 -8.18
C ILE A 235 9.76 2.46 -9.24
N ALA A 236 11.01 2.91 -9.40
CA ALA A 236 11.35 3.93 -10.39
C ALA A 236 10.97 3.49 -11.82
N GLN A 237 11.25 2.23 -12.21
CA GLN A 237 10.83 1.70 -13.50
C GLN A 237 9.29 1.68 -13.64
N CYS A 238 8.57 1.29 -12.59
CA CYS A 238 7.11 1.29 -12.57
C CYS A 238 6.50 2.69 -12.79
N LEU A 239 7.17 3.75 -12.35
CA LEU A 239 6.73 5.14 -12.50
C LEU A 239 7.17 5.74 -13.85
N THR A 240 8.45 5.57 -14.19
CA THR A 240 9.12 6.32 -15.27
C THR A 240 9.10 5.65 -16.63
N THR A 241 8.53 4.45 -16.78
CA THR A 241 8.43 3.80 -18.11
C THR A 241 6.99 3.62 -18.56
N VAL A 242 6.04 4.28 -17.88
CA VAL A 242 4.62 4.20 -18.22
C VAL A 242 4.36 4.87 -19.56
N SER A 243 3.64 4.15 -20.41
CA SER A 243 3.10 4.69 -21.67
C SER A 243 1.59 4.53 -21.67
N PHE A 244 0.88 5.55 -22.14
CA PHE A 244 -0.56 5.57 -22.20
C PHE A 244 -1.08 5.50 -23.63
N SER A 245 -2.18 4.79 -23.79
CA SER A 245 -3.09 4.89 -24.93
C SER A 245 -4.48 5.30 -24.44
N ILE A 246 -5.27 5.97 -25.27
CA ILE A 246 -6.62 6.41 -24.91
C ILE A 246 -7.63 5.49 -25.59
N SER A 247 -8.58 4.95 -24.83
CA SER A 247 -9.74 4.25 -25.39
C SER A 247 -10.89 5.22 -25.63
N LEU A 248 -11.30 5.42 -26.87
CA LEU A 248 -12.51 6.18 -27.20
C LEU A 248 -13.42 5.30 -28.06
N ASN A 249 -14.65 5.07 -27.60
CA ASN A 249 -15.66 4.30 -28.33
C ASN A 249 -15.19 2.90 -28.78
N GLY A 250 -14.37 2.23 -27.98
CA GLY A 250 -13.85 0.88 -28.27
C GLY A 250 -12.63 0.86 -29.20
N SER A 251 -12.16 2.01 -29.67
CA SER A 251 -10.92 2.13 -30.45
C SER A 251 -9.78 2.71 -29.62
N VAL A 252 -8.58 2.15 -29.78
CA VAL A 252 -7.36 2.60 -29.07
C VAL A 252 -6.66 3.67 -29.91
N HIS A 253 -6.46 4.84 -29.32
CA HIS A 253 -5.84 5.99 -29.97
C HIS A 253 -4.58 6.43 -29.21
N GLY A 254 -3.51 6.64 -29.97
CA GLY A 254 -2.24 7.17 -29.48
C GLY A 254 -1.40 6.18 -28.66
N PHE A 255 -0.13 6.51 -28.55
CA PHE A 255 0.83 5.89 -27.63
C PHE A 255 1.81 6.98 -27.21
N PHE A 256 1.67 7.47 -25.98
CA PHE A 256 2.47 8.60 -25.50
C PHE A 256 3.02 8.33 -24.11
N PHE A 257 4.19 8.91 -23.85
CA PHE A 257 4.83 8.81 -22.55
C PHE A 257 4.12 9.68 -21.50
N ALA A 258 3.94 9.10 -20.33
CA ALA A 258 3.14 9.61 -19.24
C ALA A 258 3.83 10.65 -18.36
N GLY A 259 4.40 11.71 -18.94
CA GLY A 259 4.83 12.89 -18.17
C GLY A 259 5.87 12.65 -17.05
N ALA A 260 5.98 13.60 -16.11
CA ALA A 260 7.05 13.68 -15.10
C ALA A 260 6.56 13.58 -13.64
N ARG A 261 5.25 13.37 -13.40
CA ARG A 261 4.63 13.33 -12.06
C ARG A 261 3.29 12.58 -12.07
N GLY A 262 2.82 12.21 -10.89
CA GLY A 262 1.51 11.61 -10.65
C GLY A 262 1.52 10.07 -10.61
N LEU A 263 0.45 9.48 -10.09
CA LEU A 263 0.25 8.04 -9.92
C LEU A 263 -0.98 7.58 -10.69
N ARG A 264 -0.92 6.38 -11.27
CA ARG A 264 -2.04 5.80 -12.03
C ARG A 264 -3.23 5.50 -11.14
N GLN A 265 -4.39 6.05 -11.46
CA GLN A 265 -5.64 5.66 -10.80
C GLN A 265 -6.07 4.26 -11.26
N GLY A 266 -6.22 3.33 -10.33
CA GLY A 266 -6.52 1.91 -10.61
C GLY A 266 -5.28 0.99 -10.65
N ASP A 267 -4.08 1.52 -10.48
CA ASP A 267 -2.85 0.74 -10.30
C ASP A 267 -2.75 0.26 -8.84
N PRO A 268 -2.52 -1.06 -8.61
CA PRO A 268 -2.34 -1.60 -7.25
C PRO A 268 -1.27 -0.86 -6.43
N MET A 269 -0.21 -0.36 -7.07
CA MET A 269 0.86 0.38 -6.40
C MET A 269 0.38 1.70 -5.80
N SER A 270 -0.46 2.44 -6.52
CA SER A 270 -0.82 3.83 -6.20
C SER A 270 -1.50 3.97 -4.83
N LEU A 271 -2.27 2.96 -4.42
CA LEU A 271 -2.96 2.95 -3.13
C LEU A 271 -2.02 2.91 -1.93
N THR A 272 -0.81 2.39 -2.10
CA THR A 272 0.16 2.22 -1.00
C THR A 272 1.09 3.42 -0.86
N TYR A 273 1.14 4.32 -1.85
CA TYR A 273 2.03 5.48 -1.85
C TYR A 273 1.40 6.79 -1.40
N LEU A 274 0.07 6.88 -1.41
CA LEU A 274 -0.67 8.11 -1.10
C LEU A 274 -1.10 8.23 0.36
N TYR A 275 -0.97 7.15 1.10
CA TYR A 275 -1.35 7.07 2.50
C TYR A 275 -0.14 6.60 3.27
#